data_AF-A0A2G9HEF7-F1
#
_entry.id   AF-A0A2G9HEF7-F1
#
_cell.length_a   1.000
_cell.length_b   1.000
_cell.length_c   1.000
_cell.angle_alpha   90.00
_cell.angle_beta   90.00
_cell.angle_gamma   90.00
#
_symmetry.space_group_name_H-M   'P 1'
#
loop_
_entity.id
_entity.type
_entity.pdbx_description
1 polymer ?
#
loop_
_entity_poly.entity_id
_entity_poly.type
_entity_poly.pdbx_seq_one_letter_code
_entity_poly.pdbx_strand_id
1 'polypeptide(L)'
;MPCNPHVYGLSNFIAVSVGPNLYVLGGSLYDTRSFPLDRPSPSYAAFRFEFATFSWDSLSPMITPRGSFACAAVPECGKIVVAGGGSRHTMFGAAGSRMSSVEMYDIVKDEWVPLDGLPRFRAGCVGFFLGREFWVMGGYGESRTVSGVFPVDEYYRDAVVMELKNGGKWKELGDMWDEGESLWLRMEAGTRLEYICLIGVEYSGIIWLLIGGQGRLVCRKKHAMMHHLDLLR
;
A
#
# COMPACT_ATOMS: atom_id res chain seq x y z
N MET A 1 12.59 -12.45 9.65
CA MET A 1 13.08 -11.18 10.22
C MET A 1 13.73 -11.47 11.54
N PRO A 2 14.74 -10.69 11.96
CA PRO A 2 15.32 -10.80 13.29
C PRO A 2 14.22 -10.67 14.36
N CYS A 3 14.25 -11.52 15.38
CA CYS A 3 13.31 -11.43 16.49
C CYS A 3 13.62 -10.17 17.33
N ASN A 4 12.59 -9.44 17.74
CA ASN A 4 12.72 -8.32 18.67
C ASN A 4 11.78 -8.54 19.86
N PRO A 5 12.31 -8.77 21.08
CA PRO A 5 11.49 -9.08 22.26
C PRO A 5 10.72 -7.87 22.82
N HIS A 6 11.03 -6.65 22.36
CA HIS A 6 10.39 -5.43 22.84
C HIS A 6 9.15 -5.03 22.04
N VAL A 7 8.91 -5.68 20.90
CA VAL A 7 7.78 -5.38 20.03
C VAL A 7 7.09 -6.66 19.58
N TYR A 8 5.79 -6.59 19.33
CA TYR A 8 5.00 -7.69 18.78
C TYR A 8 3.99 -7.20 17.74
N GLY A 9 3.37 -8.15 17.03
CA GLY A 9 2.20 -7.87 16.18
C GLY A 9 2.47 -7.02 14.95
N LEU A 10 3.54 -7.30 14.20
CA LEU A 10 3.82 -6.60 12.94
C LEU A 10 2.66 -6.80 11.95
N SER A 11 1.97 -5.71 11.63
CA SER A 11 0.83 -5.67 10.72
C SER A 11 0.97 -4.49 9.76
N ASN A 12 0.19 -4.44 8.68
CA ASN A 12 0.17 -3.30 7.75
C ASN A 12 1.54 -2.93 7.12
N PHE A 13 2.49 -3.87 7.14
CA PHE A 13 3.76 -3.75 6.43
C PHE A 13 3.54 -4.02 4.94
N ILE A 14 4.52 -3.65 4.13
CA ILE A 14 4.55 -4.07 2.72
C ILE A 14 5.63 -5.12 2.51
N ALA A 15 5.31 -6.11 1.70
CA ALA A 15 6.26 -7.04 1.12
C ALA A 15 6.35 -6.77 -0.39
N VAL A 16 7.56 -6.52 -0.91
CA VAL A 16 7.79 -6.27 -2.34
C VAL A 16 9.00 -7.08 -2.82
N SER A 17 8.86 -7.71 -3.98
CA SER A 17 9.96 -8.46 -4.62
C SER A 17 10.70 -7.56 -5.60
N VAL A 18 12.03 -7.52 -5.49
CA VAL A 18 12.90 -6.87 -6.47
C VAL A 18 14.08 -7.79 -6.78
N GLY A 19 14.16 -8.26 -8.02
CA GLY A 19 15.15 -9.25 -8.43
C GLY A 19 15.00 -10.56 -7.64
N PRO A 20 16.09 -11.13 -7.08
CA PRO A 20 16.04 -12.37 -6.31
C PRO A 20 15.70 -12.15 -4.83
N ASN A 21 15.31 -10.95 -4.42
CA ASN A 21 15.19 -10.58 -3.01
C ASN A 21 13.77 -10.12 -2.66
N LEU A 22 13.31 -10.48 -1.45
CA LEU A 22 12.07 -10.00 -0.87
C LEU A 22 12.38 -8.89 0.13
N TYR A 23 11.73 -7.75 -0.01
CA TYR A 23 11.86 -6.61 0.90
C TYR A 23 10.62 -6.52 1.78
N VAL A 24 10.81 -6.39 3.08
CA VAL A 24 9.75 -6.14 4.07
C VAL A 24 9.96 -4.76 4.66
N LEU A 25 8.96 -3.90 4.48
CA LEU A 25 9.06 -2.47 4.74
C LEU A 25 7.99 -2.01 5.72
N GLY A 26 8.41 -1.26 6.73
CA GLY A 26 7.55 -0.55 7.67
C GLY A 26 6.55 -1.45 8.40
N GLY A 27 5.32 -0.96 8.53
CA GLY A 27 4.23 -1.61 9.24
C GLY A 27 3.93 -0.96 10.59
N SER A 28 3.04 -1.60 11.34
CA SER A 28 2.61 -1.19 12.67
C SER A 28 3.00 -2.28 13.67
N LEU A 29 3.68 -1.86 14.74
CA LEU A 29 4.17 -2.68 15.83
C LEU A 29 3.53 -2.23 17.15
N TYR A 30 3.51 -3.12 18.13
CA TYR A 30 3.05 -2.81 19.49
C TYR A 30 4.21 -2.97 20.47
N ASP A 31 4.40 -1.99 21.36
CA ASP A 31 5.41 -2.07 22.42
C ASP A 31 4.90 -3.03 23.51
N THR A 32 5.69 -4.03 23.86
CA THR A 32 5.31 -5.03 24.89
C THR A 32 5.03 -4.41 26.26
N ARG A 33 5.63 -3.26 26.58
CA ARG A 33 5.40 -2.51 27.82
C ARG A 33 4.08 -1.74 27.83
N SER A 34 3.50 -1.51 26.66
CA SER A 34 2.23 -0.81 26.51
C SER A 34 1.02 -1.73 26.62
N PHE A 35 1.24 -3.04 26.74
CA PHE A 35 0.16 -4.00 26.94
C PHE A 35 -0.60 -3.73 28.25
N PRO A 36 -1.95 -3.72 28.26
CA PRO A 36 -2.88 -4.01 27.17
C PRO A 36 -3.46 -2.76 26.48
N LEU A 37 -2.88 -1.57 26.69
CA LEU A 37 -3.36 -0.32 26.08
C LEU A 37 -3.17 -0.31 24.55
N ASP A 38 -2.25 -1.13 24.04
CA ASP A 38 -2.05 -1.52 22.63
C ASP A 38 -2.21 -0.36 21.65
N ARG A 39 -1.26 0.58 21.72
CA ARG A 39 -1.15 1.67 20.74
C ARG A 39 -0.20 1.25 19.62
N PRO A 40 -0.67 1.14 18.36
CA PRO A 40 0.19 0.79 17.26
C PRO A 40 1.16 1.92 16.97
N SER A 41 2.45 1.60 16.97
CA SER A 41 3.53 2.47 16.55
C SER A 41 3.91 2.14 15.10
N PRO A 42 3.93 3.12 14.19
CA PRO A 42 4.44 2.90 12.85
C PRO A 42 5.95 2.61 12.90
N SER A 43 6.41 1.74 12.01
CA SER A 43 7.81 1.34 11.88
C SER A 43 8.43 1.98 10.64
N TYR A 44 9.70 2.37 10.75
CA TYR A 44 10.54 2.79 9.63
C TYR A 44 11.46 1.67 9.12
N ALA A 45 11.45 0.51 9.78
CA ALA A 45 12.42 -0.54 9.50
C ALA A 45 12.25 -1.11 8.09
N ALA A 46 13.38 -1.44 7.47
CA ALA A 46 13.44 -2.11 6.18
C ALA A 46 14.33 -3.35 6.31
N PHE A 47 13.83 -4.47 5.80
CA PHE A 47 14.55 -5.73 5.81
C PHE A 47 14.57 -6.34 4.42
N ARG A 48 15.68 -7.02 4.10
CA ARG A 48 15.82 -7.83 2.90
C ARG A 48 15.90 -9.29 3.29
N PHE A 49 15.19 -10.14 2.57
CA PHE A 49 15.33 -11.58 2.63
C PHE A 49 15.93 -12.08 1.33
N GLU A 50 17.06 -12.77 1.45
CA GLU A 50 17.74 -13.39 0.33
C GLU A 50 17.38 -14.88 0.29
N PHE A 51 16.77 -15.31 -0.82
CA PHE A 51 16.32 -16.71 -0.96
C PHE A 51 17.47 -17.69 -1.15
N ALA A 52 18.63 -17.24 -1.64
CA ALA A 52 19.78 -18.12 -1.87
C ALA A 52 20.42 -18.58 -0.55
N THR A 53 20.47 -17.69 0.44
CA THR A 53 21.12 -17.90 1.74
C THR A 53 20.13 -18.12 2.87
N PHE A 54 18.84 -17.91 2.61
CA PHE A 54 17.75 -17.95 3.60
C PHE A 54 18.00 -17.03 4.81
N SER A 55 18.69 -15.91 4.58
CA SER A 55 19.03 -14.94 5.62
C SER A 55 18.23 -13.65 5.50
N TRP A 56 18.14 -12.94 6.63
CA TRP A 56 17.56 -11.61 6.71
C TRP A 56 18.65 -10.58 6.95
N ASP A 57 18.68 -9.54 6.13
CA ASP A 57 19.54 -8.37 6.31
C ASP A 57 18.70 -7.18 6.79
N SER A 58 19.28 -6.40 7.70
CA SER A 58 18.75 -5.08 8.03
C SER A 58 19.28 -4.08 7.00
N LEU A 59 18.37 -3.26 6.47
CA LEU A 59 18.70 -2.20 5.52
C LEU A 59 18.62 -0.84 6.22
N SER A 60 19.03 0.22 5.51
CA SER A 60 18.78 1.58 5.94
C SER A 60 17.28 1.82 6.19
N PRO A 61 16.92 2.41 7.33
CA PRO A 61 15.54 2.69 7.66
C PRO A 61 14.95 3.80 6.78
N MET A 62 13.64 3.74 6.55
CA MET A 62 12.90 4.85 5.95
C MET A 62 13.08 6.13 6.76
N ILE A 63 12.95 7.29 6.10
CA ILE A 63 13.03 8.60 6.73
C ILE A 63 11.82 8.78 7.67
N THR A 64 10.63 8.40 7.20
CA THR A 64 9.38 8.49 7.96
C THR A 64 8.84 7.10 8.28
N PRO A 65 8.56 6.77 9.56
CA PRO A 65 7.91 5.51 9.91
C PRO A 65 6.47 5.46 9.38
N ARG A 66 6.10 4.35 8.72
CA ARG A 66 4.82 4.22 8.01
C ARG A 66 4.24 2.81 8.11
N GLY A 67 2.93 2.71 8.28
CA GLY A 67 2.12 1.51 8.05
C GLY A 67 1.00 1.80 7.03
N SER A 68 0.43 0.77 6.41
CA SER A 68 -0.68 0.90 5.44
C SER A 68 -0.37 1.92 4.33
N PHE A 69 0.77 1.82 3.67
CA PHE A 69 1.23 2.77 2.65
C PHE A 69 1.27 2.13 1.26
N ALA A 70 1.23 2.96 0.22
CA ALA A 70 1.44 2.53 -1.16
C ALA A 70 2.92 2.23 -1.40
N CYS A 71 3.22 1.18 -2.16
CA CYS A 71 4.59 0.80 -2.47
C CYS A 71 4.68 0.10 -3.82
N ALA A 72 5.71 0.42 -4.60
CA ALA A 72 6.01 -0.29 -5.84
C ALA A 72 7.50 -0.30 -6.14
N ALA A 73 7.96 -1.40 -6.76
CA ALA A 73 9.28 -1.49 -7.34
C ALA A 73 9.31 -0.70 -8.65
N VAL A 74 10.30 0.17 -8.80
CA VAL A 74 10.50 0.93 -10.04
C VAL A 74 11.03 -0.02 -11.12
N PRO A 75 10.37 -0.13 -12.29
CA PRO A 75 10.83 -0.99 -13.36
C PRO A 75 12.26 -0.66 -13.78
N GLU A 76 13.05 -1.71 -14.04
CA GLU A 76 14.37 -1.65 -14.70
C GLU A 76 15.49 -0.91 -13.93
N CYS A 77 15.24 -0.32 -12.75
CA CYS A 77 16.26 0.50 -12.07
C CYS A 77 16.57 0.12 -10.63
N GLY A 78 16.02 -0.98 -10.10
CA GLY A 78 16.36 -1.47 -8.76
C GLY A 78 16.08 -0.46 -7.65
N LYS A 79 14.97 0.26 -7.76
CA LYS A 79 14.51 1.22 -6.74
C LYS A 79 13.14 0.83 -6.23
N ILE A 80 12.77 1.29 -5.05
CA ILE A 80 11.43 1.09 -4.48
C ILE A 80 10.88 2.45 -4.10
N VAL A 81 9.65 2.75 -4.50
CA VAL A 81 8.96 3.98 -4.10
C VAL A 81 7.88 3.62 -3.09
N VAL A 82 7.81 4.38 -2.00
CA VAL A 82 6.76 4.29 -0.98
C VAL A 82 6.06 5.64 -0.85
N ALA A 83 4.75 5.63 -0.65
CA ALA A 83 3.94 6.84 -0.59
C ALA A 83 2.82 6.74 0.46
N GLY A 84 2.67 7.82 1.22
CA GLY A 84 1.64 7.93 2.25
C GLY A 84 1.81 6.91 3.38
N GLY A 85 0.70 6.51 3.97
CA GLY A 85 0.64 5.64 5.13
C GLY A 85 0.30 6.39 6.41
N GLY A 86 0.44 5.68 7.51
CA GLY A 86 0.06 6.16 8.82
C GLY A 86 0.07 5.06 9.88
N SER A 87 -0.50 5.39 11.04
CA SER A 87 -0.84 4.42 12.07
C SER A 87 -2.32 4.55 12.38
N ARG A 88 -3.05 3.44 12.41
CA ARG A 88 -4.49 3.44 12.73
C ARG A 88 -4.66 3.26 14.24
N HIS A 89 -5.28 4.21 14.93
CA HIS A 89 -5.58 4.03 16.34
C HIS A 89 -6.67 2.95 16.54
N THR A 90 -6.42 2.02 17.46
CA THR A 90 -7.23 0.78 17.65
C THR A 90 -8.68 1.04 18.01
N MET A 91 -8.95 2.07 18.82
CA MET A 91 -10.30 2.43 19.28
C MET A 91 -10.94 3.60 18.50
N PHE A 92 -10.13 4.42 17.84
CA PHE A 92 -10.56 5.70 17.25
C PHE A 92 -9.84 5.91 15.93
N GLY A 93 -10.29 5.28 14.84
CA GLY A 93 -9.59 5.31 13.55
C GLY A 93 -9.17 6.72 13.08
N ALA A 94 -10.00 7.73 13.37
CA ALA A 94 -9.72 9.14 13.12
C ALA A 94 -8.48 9.69 13.86
N ALA A 95 -8.20 9.22 15.07
CA ALA A 95 -7.04 9.60 15.88
C ALA A 95 -5.72 8.96 15.40
N GLY A 96 -5.77 8.15 14.34
CA GLY A 96 -4.57 7.65 13.67
C GLY A 96 -3.74 8.76 13.02
N SER A 97 -2.45 8.52 12.83
CA SER A 97 -1.60 9.40 12.02
C SER A 97 -1.81 9.09 10.53
N ARG A 98 -1.70 10.11 9.68
CA ARG A 98 -1.74 9.98 8.22
C ARG A 98 -0.66 10.90 7.64
N MET A 99 -0.07 10.50 6.53
CA MET A 99 0.96 11.29 5.88
C MET A 99 0.80 11.32 4.37
N SER A 100 1.47 12.29 3.76
CA SER A 100 1.58 12.47 2.32
C SER A 100 3.03 12.30 1.85
N SER A 101 3.97 11.95 2.75
CA SER A 101 5.38 11.82 2.37
C SER A 101 5.61 10.67 1.40
N VAL A 102 6.48 10.93 0.44
CA VAL A 102 6.90 9.98 -0.58
C VAL A 102 8.40 9.83 -0.48
N GLU A 103 8.87 8.60 -0.48
CA GLU A 103 10.28 8.29 -0.34
C GLU A 103 10.67 7.23 -1.37
N MET A 104 11.89 7.30 -1.85
CA MET A 104 12.45 6.32 -2.77
C MET A 104 13.70 5.70 -2.19
N TYR A 105 13.73 4.38 -2.15
CA TYR A 105 14.87 3.60 -1.74
C TYR A 105 15.73 3.25 -2.96
N ASP A 106 17.02 3.58 -2.87
CA ASP A 106 18.03 3.15 -3.83
C ASP A 106 18.73 1.89 -3.28
N ILE A 107 18.44 0.73 -3.87
CA ILE A 107 18.94 -0.56 -3.40
C ILE A 107 20.46 -0.65 -3.49
N VAL A 108 21.07 0.02 -4.48
CA VAL A 108 22.52 -0.04 -4.70
C VAL A 108 23.24 0.78 -3.64
N LYS A 109 22.66 1.92 -3.25
CA LYS A 109 23.24 2.81 -2.24
C LYS A 109 22.83 2.44 -0.80
N ASP A 110 21.78 1.65 -0.63
CA ASP A 110 21.13 1.42 0.65
C ASP A 110 20.72 2.73 1.33
N GLU A 111 20.02 3.59 0.59
CA GLU A 111 19.64 4.93 1.06
C GLU A 111 18.20 5.27 0.66
N TRP A 112 17.50 5.97 1.55
CA TRP A 112 16.19 6.57 1.27
C TRP A 112 16.35 8.05 0.93
N VAL A 113 15.67 8.47 -0.13
CA VAL A 113 15.66 9.85 -0.60
C VAL A 113 14.22 10.36 -0.62
N PRO A 114 13.94 11.56 -0.10
CA PRO A 114 12.60 12.14 -0.17
C PRO A 114 12.25 12.52 -1.61
N LEU A 115 10.99 12.32 -1.98
CA LEU A 115 10.38 12.80 -3.21
C LEU A 115 9.25 13.80 -2.90
N ASP A 116 8.71 14.42 -3.94
CA ASP A 116 7.53 15.28 -3.82
C ASP A 116 6.36 14.52 -3.18
N GLY A 117 5.80 15.08 -2.11
CA GLY A 117 4.71 14.48 -1.37
C GLY A 117 3.40 14.42 -2.16
N LEU A 118 2.54 13.46 -1.79
CA LEU A 118 1.18 13.34 -2.31
C LEU A 118 0.40 14.65 -2.11
N PRO A 119 -0.53 15.01 -3.02
CA PRO A 119 -1.35 16.22 -2.88
C PRO A 119 -2.19 16.26 -1.60
N ARG A 120 -2.60 15.08 -1.12
CA ARG A 120 -3.40 14.88 0.09
C ARG A 120 -2.85 13.70 0.90
N PHE A 121 -3.14 13.67 2.20
CA PHE A 121 -2.81 12.53 3.05
C PHE A 121 -3.52 11.26 2.56
N ARG A 122 -2.83 10.13 2.50
CA ARG A 122 -3.43 8.84 2.13
C ARG A 122 -2.87 7.71 2.97
N ALA A 123 -3.72 6.95 3.63
CA ALA A 123 -3.38 5.68 4.27
C ALA A 123 -4.26 4.56 3.72
N GLY A 124 -3.83 3.30 3.82
CA GLY A 124 -4.51 2.15 3.21
C GLY A 124 -4.57 2.21 1.68
N CYS A 125 -3.68 2.96 1.05
CA CYS A 125 -3.61 3.11 -0.41
C CYS A 125 -2.71 2.06 -1.05
N VAL A 126 -2.86 1.86 -2.37
CA VAL A 126 -2.06 0.91 -3.14
C VAL A 126 -1.21 1.66 -4.17
N GLY A 127 0.05 1.23 -4.32
CA GLY A 127 1.00 1.77 -5.29
C GLY A 127 1.34 0.76 -6.39
N PHE A 128 1.48 1.21 -7.63
CA PHE A 128 1.99 0.39 -8.74
C PHE A 128 2.57 1.27 -9.84
N PHE A 129 3.31 0.67 -10.77
CA PHE A 129 3.79 1.35 -11.96
C PHE A 129 2.94 1.00 -13.18
N LEU A 130 2.66 2.01 -14.00
CA LEU A 130 2.10 1.85 -15.34
C LEU A 130 3.07 2.54 -16.33
N GLY A 131 3.83 1.75 -17.07
CA GLY A 131 4.93 2.29 -17.88
C GLY A 131 5.98 2.98 -17.00
N ARG A 132 6.11 4.31 -17.14
CA ARG A 132 7.06 5.14 -16.36
C ARG A 132 6.41 5.95 -15.23
N GLU A 133 5.11 5.75 -15.03
CA GLU A 133 4.31 6.51 -14.10
C GLU A 133 4.07 5.71 -12.82
N PHE A 134 4.26 6.34 -11.67
CA PHE A 134 3.90 5.77 -10.38
C PHE A 134 2.48 6.20 -10.01
N TRP A 135 1.62 5.22 -9.79
CA TRP A 135 0.21 5.42 -9.48
C TRP A 135 -0.04 5.07 -8.02
N VAL A 136 -0.78 5.93 -7.32
CA VAL A 136 -1.28 5.70 -5.97
C VAL A 136 -2.80 5.79 -6.01
N MET A 137 -3.47 4.71 -5.63
CA MET A 137 -4.93 4.59 -5.73
C MET A 137 -5.60 4.36 -4.40
N GLY A 138 -6.75 5.00 -4.25
CA GLY A 138 -7.65 4.85 -3.11
C GLY A 138 -7.00 5.20 -1.78
N GLY A 139 -7.35 4.40 -0.78
CA GLY A 139 -7.02 4.65 0.62
C GLY A 139 -8.03 5.60 1.28
N TYR A 140 -7.61 6.16 2.40
CA TYR A 140 -8.40 7.12 3.17
C TYR A 140 -7.53 8.29 3.60
N GLY A 141 -8.13 9.48 3.60
CA GLY A 141 -7.50 10.73 3.97
C GLY A 141 -7.99 11.25 5.31
N GLU A 142 -8.24 12.55 5.39
CA GLU A 142 -8.66 13.20 6.62
C GLU A 142 -9.98 12.63 7.17
N SER A 143 -10.16 12.80 8.48
CA SER A 143 -11.41 12.43 9.14
C SER A 143 -12.35 13.62 9.18
N ARG A 144 -13.60 13.41 8.77
CA ARG A 144 -14.69 14.39 8.88
C ARG A 144 -15.64 13.99 9.99
N THR A 145 -16.24 14.94 10.70
CA THR A 145 -17.29 14.64 11.68
C THR A 145 -18.65 14.58 10.99
N VAL A 146 -19.30 13.42 11.07
CA VAL A 146 -20.70 13.26 10.68
C VAL A 146 -21.58 13.69 11.84
N SER A 147 -22.50 14.61 11.57
CA SER A 147 -23.41 15.21 12.57
C SER A 147 -22.68 15.86 13.75
N GLY A 148 -21.42 16.28 13.57
CA GLY A 148 -20.59 16.92 14.61
C GLY A 148 -20.10 16.00 15.73
N VAL A 149 -20.40 14.70 15.69
CA VAL A 149 -20.16 13.77 16.81
C VAL A 149 -19.32 12.57 16.40
N PHE A 150 -19.54 12.02 15.20
CA PHE A 150 -18.88 10.76 14.78
C PHE A 150 -17.79 11.03 13.75
N PRO A 151 -16.52 10.85 14.09
CA PRO A 151 -15.45 11.02 13.12
C PRO A 151 -15.46 9.83 12.15
N VAL A 152 -15.49 10.12 10.85
CA VAL A 152 -15.52 9.15 9.75
C VAL A 152 -14.39 9.50 8.79
N ASP A 153 -13.58 8.50 8.46
CA ASP A 153 -12.50 8.67 7.47
C ASP A 153 -13.07 8.97 6.09
N GLU A 154 -12.51 9.95 5.39
CA GLU A 154 -12.80 10.19 3.99
C GLU A 154 -12.11 9.11 3.14
N TYR A 155 -12.88 8.17 2.62
CA TYR A 155 -12.37 7.14 1.71
C TYR A 155 -12.26 7.68 0.30
N TYR A 156 -11.08 7.52 -0.29
CA TYR A 156 -10.80 7.96 -1.64
C TYR A 156 -11.12 6.85 -2.64
N ARG A 157 -11.80 7.26 -3.71
CA ARG A 157 -12.04 6.43 -4.90
C ARG A 157 -11.23 6.87 -6.10
N ASP A 158 -10.33 7.82 -5.90
CA ASP A 158 -9.53 8.42 -6.96
C ASP A 158 -8.15 7.76 -7.09
N ALA A 159 -7.43 8.19 -8.11
CA ALA A 159 -6.03 7.90 -8.32
C ALA A 159 -5.22 9.18 -8.48
N VAL A 160 -3.98 9.16 -7.98
CA VAL A 160 -2.98 10.18 -8.27
C VAL A 160 -1.78 9.53 -8.93
N VAL A 161 -1.18 10.24 -9.89
CA VAL A 161 -0.08 9.75 -10.70
C VAL A 161 1.09 10.72 -10.68
N MET A 162 2.31 10.18 -10.61
CA MET A 162 3.56 10.94 -10.66
C MET A 162 4.50 10.34 -11.70
N GLU A 163 5.04 11.20 -12.58
CA GLU A 163 6.12 10.81 -13.48
C GLU A 163 7.48 11.09 -12.83
N LEU A 164 8.29 10.05 -12.65
CA LEU A 164 9.59 10.17 -11.94
C LEU A 164 10.63 11.02 -12.69
N LYS A 165 10.55 11.12 -14.02
CA LYS A 165 11.59 11.78 -14.85
C LYS A 165 11.43 13.30 -14.95
N ASN A 166 10.24 13.84 -14.71
CA ASN A 166 9.90 15.24 -15.00
C ASN A 166 9.70 16.10 -13.73
N GLY A 167 10.44 15.80 -12.67
CA GLY A 167 10.45 16.61 -11.46
C GLY A 167 9.28 16.34 -10.51
N GLY A 168 8.76 15.10 -10.47
CA GLY A 168 7.98 14.61 -9.32
C GLY A 168 6.57 15.19 -9.14
N LYS A 169 6.04 15.97 -10.09
CA LYS A 169 4.72 16.56 -9.90
C LYS A 169 3.60 15.51 -9.97
N TRP A 170 2.72 15.57 -8.99
CA TRP A 170 1.51 14.76 -8.92
C TRP A 170 0.41 15.34 -9.82
N LYS A 171 -0.32 14.44 -10.49
CA LYS A 171 -1.55 14.73 -11.23
C LYS A 171 -2.69 13.92 -10.63
N GLU A 172 -3.79 14.59 -10.34
CA GLU A 172 -5.02 13.95 -9.85
C GLU A 172 -5.87 13.51 -11.05
N LEU A 173 -6.40 12.29 -11.01
CA LEU A 173 -7.17 11.69 -12.12
C LEU A 173 -8.68 11.67 -11.87
N GLY A 174 -9.13 12.04 -10.67
CA GLY A 174 -10.54 11.97 -10.25
C GLY A 174 -10.97 10.57 -9.84
N ASP A 175 -12.26 10.41 -9.53
CA ASP A 175 -12.86 9.16 -9.08
C ASP A 175 -12.73 8.06 -10.17
N MET A 176 -12.19 6.92 -9.78
CA MET A 176 -11.93 5.76 -10.63
C MET A 176 -13.03 4.70 -10.51
N TRP A 177 -13.90 4.78 -9.48
CA TRP A 177 -15.05 3.91 -9.29
C TRP A 177 -16.18 4.60 -8.51
N ASP A 178 -17.42 4.15 -8.76
CA ASP A 178 -18.64 4.63 -8.11
C ASP A 178 -19.22 3.62 -7.09
N GLU A 179 -20.08 4.11 -6.20
CA GLU A 179 -20.89 3.25 -5.32
C GLU A 179 -21.93 2.49 -6.15
N GLY A 180 -21.63 1.24 -6.50
CA GLY A 180 -22.60 0.32 -7.10
C GLY A 180 -22.29 -0.13 -8.53
N GLU A 181 -21.31 0.46 -9.21
CA GLU A 181 -20.93 0.04 -10.56
C GLU A 181 -19.42 -0.19 -10.68
N SER A 182 -19.04 -1.43 -10.99
CA SER A 182 -17.74 -1.72 -11.58
C SER A 182 -17.74 -1.14 -13.00
N LEU A 183 -17.25 0.09 -13.15
CA LEU A 183 -17.00 0.72 -14.45
C LEU A 183 -16.08 -0.20 -15.27
N TRP A 184 -16.67 -0.79 -16.31
CA TRP A 184 -16.01 -1.72 -17.21
C TRP A 184 -14.99 -0.97 -18.07
N LEU A 185 -13.70 -1.05 -17.72
CA LEU A 185 -12.67 -0.93 -18.74
C LEU A 185 -12.71 -2.22 -19.58
N ARG A 186 -13.29 -2.09 -20.79
CA ARG A 186 -13.57 -3.21 -21.70
C ARG A 186 -12.26 -3.87 -22.13
N MET A 187 -12.10 -5.16 -21.81
CA MET A 187 -11.05 -5.99 -22.41
C MET A 187 -11.42 -6.24 -23.87
N GLU A 188 -10.52 -5.90 -24.79
CA GLU A 188 -10.56 -6.49 -26.13
C GLU A 188 -10.01 -7.91 -26.03
N ALA A 189 -10.69 -8.86 -26.67
CA ALA A 189 -10.30 -10.26 -26.71
C ALA A 189 -8.89 -10.38 -27.31
N GLY A 190 -7.93 -10.88 -26.51
CA GLY A 190 -6.53 -11.06 -26.93
C GLY A 190 -5.48 -10.47 -25.99
N THR A 191 -5.86 -9.74 -24.93
CA THR A 191 -4.89 -9.15 -24.00
C THR A 191 -4.36 -10.19 -23.01
N ARG A 192 -3.04 -10.40 -22.97
CA ARG A 192 -2.37 -11.29 -22.00
C ARG A 192 -2.36 -10.60 -20.61
N LEU A 193 -2.88 -11.30 -19.59
CA LEU A 193 -2.82 -10.86 -18.19
C LEU A 193 -1.38 -11.05 -17.69
N GLU A 194 -0.76 -10.00 -17.19
CA GLU A 194 0.61 -10.06 -16.68
C GLU A 194 0.66 -9.99 -15.16
N TYR A 195 -0.23 -9.23 -14.50
CA TYR A 195 -0.25 -9.10 -13.04
C TYR A 195 -1.66 -8.99 -12.46
N ILE A 196 -1.90 -9.65 -11.32
CA ILE A 196 -3.10 -9.52 -10.49
C ILE A 196 -2.67 -8.88 -9.17
N CYS A 197 -3.18 -7.70 -8.85
CA CYS A 197 -2.97 -7.04 -7.57
C CYS A 197 -4.28 -7.05 -6.76
N LEU A 198 -4.23 -7.58 -5.55
CA LEU A 198 -5.32 -7.47 -4.58
C LEU A 198 -5.28 -6.07 -3.96
N ILE A 199 -6.31 -5.27 -4.21
CA ILE A 199 -6.33 -3.85 -3.78
C ILE A 199 -7.13 -3.59 -2.51
N GLY A 200 -7.81 -4.60 -1.96
CA GLY A 200 -8.43 -4.50 -0.65
C GLY A 200 -9.49 -5.56 -0.35
N VAL A 201 -9.72 -5.77 0.94
CA VAL A 201 -10.89 -6.47 1.50
C VAL A 201 -11.73 -5.42 2.22
N GLU A 202 -12.85 -5.02 1.64
CA GLU A 202 -13.87 -4.28 2.37
C GLU A 202 -14.75 -5.27 3.14
N TYR A 203 -15.43 -4.79 4.20
CA TYR A 203 -16.50 -5.54 4.87
C TYR A 203 -17.60 -6.04 3.91
N SER A 204 -17.67 -5.51 2.68
CA SER A 204 -18.63 -5.88 1.63
C SER A 204 -18.04 -6.68 0.44
N GLY A 205 -16.74 -7.00 0.42
CA GLY A 205 -16.15 -7.84 -0.63
C GLY A 205 -14.68 -7.59 -0.94
N ILE A 206 -14.11 -8.43 -1.81
CA ILE A 206 -12.72 -8.35 -2.27
C ILE A 206 -12.69 -7.56 -3.58
N ILE A 207 -11.82 -6.54 -3.66
CA ILE A 207 -11.58 -5.79 -4.88
C ILE A 207 -10.25 -6.25 -5.51
N TRP A 208 -10.32 -6.70 -6.75
CA TRP A 208 -9.18 -7.13 -7.56
C TRP A 208 -8.84 -6.05 -8.58
N LEU A 209 -7.56 -5.76 -8.73
CA LEU A 209 -7.03 -5.02 -9.86
C LEU A 209 -6.25 -5.97 -10.77
N LEU A 210 -6.71 -6.12 -12.01
CA LEU A 210 -6.01 -6.84 -13.06
C LEU A 210 -5.28 -5.81 -13.92
N ILE A 211 -3.96 -5.93 -14.05
CA ILE A 211 -3.15 -5.10 -14.95
C ILE A 211 -2.81 -5.97 -16.17
N GLY A 212 -3.41 -5.65 -17.32
CA GLY A 212 -3.12 -6.31 -18.59
C GLY A 212 -1.87 -5.73 -19.25
N GLY A 213 -1.08 -6.56 -19.96
CA GLY A 213 0.22 -6.22 -20.56
C GLY A 213 0.25 -5.10 -21.61
N GLN A 214 -0.87 -4.41 -21.85
CA GLN A 214 -0.95 -3.20 -22.67
C GLN A 214 -1.23 -1.92 -21.84
N GLY A 215 -1.05 -1.98 -20.52
CA GLY A 215 -1.26 -0.84 -19.65
C GLY A 215 -2.74 -0.49 -19.38
N ARG A 216 -3.65 -1.44 -19.56
CA ARG A 216 -5.07 -1.28 -19.19
C ARG A 216 -5.30 -1.86 -17.78
N LEU A 217 -5.82 -1.02 -16.88
CA LEU A 217 -6.30 -1.41 -15.55
C LEU A 217 -7.72 -1.98 -15.65
N VAL A 218 -8.01 -3.04 -14.90
CA VAL A 218 -9.38 -3.56 -14.73
C VAL A 218 -9.63 -3.80 -13.25
N CYS A 219 -10.62 -3.11 -12.68
CA CYS A 219 -11.06 -3.30 -11.29
C CYS A 219 -12.29 -4.22 -11.25
N ARG A 220 -12.28 -5.27 -10.42
CA ARG A 220 -13.45 -6.16 -10.20
C ARG A 220 -13.71 -6.36 -8.71
N LYS A 221 -14.92 -6.05 -8.24
CA LYS A 221 -15.42 -6.42 -6.92
C LYS A 221 -16.08 -7.81 -7.01
N LYS A 222 -15.64 -8.78 -6.19
CA LYS A 222 -16.34 -10.06 -6.03
C LYS A 222 -16.99 -10.08 -4.65
N HIS A 223 -18.32 -10.19 -4.62
CA HIS A 223 -19.04 -10.46 -3.38
C HIS A 223 -18.70 -11.90 -2.94
N ALA A 224 -18.18 -12.05 -1.73
CA ALA A 224 -17.92 -13.37 -1.16
C ALA A 224 -19.25 -13.96 -0.66
N MET A 225 -19.97 -14.69 -1.51
CA MET A 225 -20.90 -15.70 -0.99
C MET A 225 -20.06 -16.89 -0.54
N MET A 226 -20.00 -17.10 0.78
CA MET A 226 -19.45 -18.29 1.39
C MET A 226 -20.42 -19.45 1.10
N HIS A 227 -20.26 -20.13 -0.04
CA HIS A 227 -20.84 -21.45 -0.23
C HIS A 227 -19.81 -22.49 0.19
N HIS A 228 -20.16 -23.24 1.24
CA HIS A 228 -19.52 -24.49 1.63
C HIS A 228 -19.28 -25.34 0.39
N LEU A 229 -18.00 -25.54 0.03
CA LEU A 229 -17.58 -26.58 -0.90
C LEU A 229 -17.27 -27.80 -0.04
N ASP A 230 -18.26 -28.68 0.09
CA ASP A 230 -18.02 -30.07 0.47
C ASP A 230 -17.07 -30.68 -0.56
N LEU A 231 -15.96 -31.22 -0.04
CA LEU A 231 -14.98 -31.98 -0.80
C LEU A 231 -15.52 -33.38 -1.05
N LEU A 232 -15.60 -33.72 -2.33
CA LEU A 232 -15.33 -35.04 -2.93
C LEU A 232 -16.26 -36.20 -2.57
N ARG A 233 -16.97 -36.70 -3.60
CA ARG A 233 -16.55 -37.91 -4.31
C ARG A 233 -17.06 -37.91 -5.75
#